data_AF-A0A3C0ZT69-F1
#
_entry.id   AF-A0A3C0ZT69-F1
#
_cell.length_a   1.000
_cell.length_b   1.000
_cell.length_c   1.000
_cell.angle_alpha   90.00
_cell.angle_beta   90.00
_cell.angle_gamma   90.00
#
_symmetry.space_group_name_H-M   'P 1'
#
loop_
_entity.id
_entity.type
_entity.pdbx_description
1 polymer ?
#
loop_
_entity_poly.entity_id
_entity_poly.type
_entity_poly.pdbx_seq_one_letter_code
_entity_poly.pdbx_strand_id
1 'polypeptide(L)'
;MWIMAGYTGEIPYRLRSGNLGKKRSRAYDSLLQRHRSRLIWRECKMEGVIKHVRPLDKYILEAEFTSGEIRRYDCQRLIDEIPAFQVLIHDPEIFFHLQITSGGYGIAWNDELDVASEEIWDNGIAITLSEK
;
A
#
# COMPACT_ATOMS: atom_id res chain seq x y z
N MET A 1 -9.90 -11.20 -42.03
CA MET A 1 -10.75 -12.27 -41.47
C MET A 1 -9.87 -13.13 -40.60
N TRP A 2 -10.04 -13.03 -39.26
CA TRP A 2 -9.53 -13.75 -38.07
C TRP A 2 -8.11 -14.42 -38.15
N ILE A 3 -7.30 -14.43 -37.09
CA ILE A 3 -7.45 -15.28 -35.91
C ILE A 3 -6.79 -14.64 -34.68
N MET A 4 -7.50 -14.69 -33.54
CA MET A 4 -6.98 -14.53 -32.19
C MET A 4 -6.18 -15.79 -31.82
N ALA A 5 -4.92 -15.64 -31.39
CA ALA A 5 -4.20 -16.70 -30.68
C ALA A 5 -3.83 -16.16 -29.30
N GLY A 6 -4.41 -16.77 -28.27
CA GLY A 6 -4.04 -16.54 -26.89
C GLY A 6 -2.61 -16.97 -26.62
N TYR A 7 -1.97 -16.30 -25.65
CA TYR A 7 -0.80 -16.82 -24.98
C TYR A 7 -1.11 -16.95 -23.49
N THR A 8 -1.50 -18.17 -23.14
CA THR A 8 -1.20 -18.78 -21.84
C THR A 8 0.32 -18.92 -21.73
N GLY A 9 0.92 -18.47 -20.64
CA GLY A 9 2.36 -18.61 -20.45
C GLY A 9 2.83 -17.97 -19.16
N GLU A 10 2.58 -18.67 -18.06
CA GLU A 10 3.36 -18.76 -16.81
C GLU A 10 4.48 -17.73 -16.60
N ILE A 11 4.40 -17.03 -15.46
CA ILE A 11 5.55 -16.36 -14.83
C ILE A 11 6.37 -17.45 -14.11
N PRO A 12 7.60 -17.80 -14.52
CA PRO A 12 8.47 -18.60 -13.69
C PRO A 12 9.38 -17.67 -12.88
N TYR A 13 9.21 -17.69 -11.57
CA TYR A 13 10.17 -17.13 -10.63
C TYR A 13 11.43 -18.00 -10.57
N ARG A 14 12.55 -17.36 -10.21
CA ARG A 14 13.74 -17.90 -9.49
C ARG A 14 14.91 -18.49 -10.31
N LEU A 15 15.99 -17.71 -10.43
CA LEU A 15 17.39 -18.11 -10.20
C LEU A 15 18.11 -16.90 -9.54
N ARG A 16 18.46 -17.00 -8.25
CA ARG A 16 19.75 -17.41 -7.67
C ARG A 16 20.88 -16.37 -7.88
N SER A 17 21.42 -15.91 -6.75
CA SER A 17 22.56 -14.99 -6.58
C SER A 17 23.67 -15.15 -7.62
N GLY A 18 24.04 -14.03 -8.26
CA GLY A 18 25.24 -13.90 -9.08
C GLY A 18 25.33 -12.50 -9.68
N ASN A 19 26.18 -11.65 -9.11
CA ASN A 19 26.59 -10.38 -9.73
C ASN A 19 27.25 -10.67 -11.08
N LEU A 20 26.72 -10.15 -12.20
CA LEU A 20 27.52 -9.72 -13.36
C LEU A 20 26.68 -8.86 -14.34
N GLY A 21 27.13 -7.64 -14.57
CA GLY A 21 27.18 -6.98 -15.89
C GLY A 21 25.89 -6.83 -16.73
N LYS A 22 25.39 -5.60 -16.77
CA LYS A 22 24.40 -5.09 -17.74
C LYS A 22 24.63 -5.56 -19.18
N LYS A 23 23.63 -6.21 -19.80
CA LYS A 23 23.21 -5.95 -21.20
C LYS A 23 21.70 -6.13 -21.33
N ARG A 24 20.96 -5.01 -21.32
CA ARG A 24 19.52 -4.99 -21.64
C ARG A 24 19.34 -5.20 -23.15
N SER A 25 18.42 -6.08 -23.53
CA SER A 25 18.07 -6.36 -24.94
C SER A 25 17.20 -5.25 -25.52
N ARG A 26 17.55 -4.74 -26.71
CA ARG A 26 16.76 -3.74 -27.47
C ARG A 26 15.32 -4.17 -27.75
N ALA A 27 15.05 -5.48 -27.75
CA ALA A 27 13.70 -6.02 -27.94
C ALA A 27 12.79 -5.72 -26.73
N TYR A 28 13.35 -5.69 -25.52
CA TYR A 28 12.63 -5.32 -24.31
C TYR A 28 12.33 -3.81 -24.30
N ASP A 29 13.30 -2.99 -24.70
CA ASP A 29 13.12 -1.54 -24.82
C ASP A 29 12.06 -1.19 -25.87
N SER A 30 11.96 -1.92 -26.98
CA SER A 30 10.97 -1.64 -28.03
C SER A 30 9.53 -2.06 -27.67
N LEU A 31 9.36 -3.12 -26.85
CA LEU A 31 8.05 -3.47 -26.27
C LEU A 31 7.61 -2.43 -25.22
N LEU A 32 8.53 -1.92 -24.40
CA LEU A 32 8.25 -0.82 -23.46
C LEU A 32 8.02 0.53 -24.15
N GLN A 33 8.58 0.73 -25.35
CA GLN A 33 8.52 2.01 -26.05
C GLN A 33 7.30 2.14 -26.98
N ARG A 34 6.66 1.03 -27.38
CA ARG A 34 5.38 1.03 -28.14
C ARG A 34 4.13 1.18 -27.29
N HIS A 35 4.19 0.93 -25.98
CA HIS A 35 3.16 1.33 -25.01
C HIS A 35 3.53 2.61 -24.27
N ARG A 36 4.03 3.62 -25.00
CA ARG A 36 4.09 5.00 -24.51
C ARG A 36 2.88 5.79 -24.98
N SER A 37 1.76 5.55 -24.32
CA SER A 37 0.86 6.66 -24.01
C SER A 37 1.46 7.37 -22.79
N ARG A 38 1.85 8.62 -23.01
CA ARG A 38 2.36 9.56 -22.00
C ARG A 38 1.31 9.71 -20.87
N LEU A 39 1.78 9.78 -19.62
CA LEU A 39 1.00 9.86 -18.37
C LEU A 39 0.40 8.49 -18.00
N ILE A 40 0.95 7.71 -17.06
CA ILE A 40 0.34 7.54 -15.71
C ILE A 40 1.35 6.99 -14.67
N TRP A 41 2.53 6.50 -15.05
CA TRP A 41 3.50 5.91 -14.09
C TRP A 41 4.59 6.87 -13.59
N ARG A 42 4.47 8.18 -13.84
CA ARG A 42 5.51 9.18 -13.48
C ARG A 42 5.09 10.20 -12.43
N GLU A 43 3.87 10.07 -11.93
CA GLU A 43 3.39 10.58 -10.65
C GLU A 43 2.86 9.36 -9.88
N CYS A 44 3.71 8.34 -9.67
CA CYS A 44 3.37 7.22 -8.80
C CYS A 44 3.08 7.78 -7.40
N LYS A 45 1.81 8.03 -7.10
CA LYS A 45 1.12 8.12 -5.80
C LYS A 45 2.04 8.21 -4.56
N MET A 46 2.97 9.16 -4.53
CA MET A 46 3.79 9.48 -3.34
C MET A 46 2.91 10.08 -2.23
N GLU A 47 1.63 10.32 -2.53
CA GLU A 47 0.61 10.79 -1.61
C GLU A 47 0.15 9.71 -0.62
N GLY A 48 0.32 8.42 -0.97
CA GLY A 48 -0.12 7.30 -0.12
C GLY A 48 0.90 6.86 0.93
N VAL A 49 2.11 7.43 0.98
CA VAL A 49 3.12 6.99 1.95
C VAL A 49 2.86 7.62 3.33
N ILE A 50 2.70 6.78 4.34
CA ILE A 50 2.49 7.20 5.72
C ILE A 50 3.82 7.67 6.31
N LYS A 51 3.82 8.87 6.85
CA LYS A 51 4.97 9.50 7.53
C LYS A 51 4.86 9.35 9.04
N HIS A 52 3.67 9.60 9.59
CA HIS A 52 3.37 9.41 11.00
C HIS A 52 1.98 8.79 11.16
N VAL A 53 1.79 8.04 12.24
CA VAL A 53 0.49 7.46 12.58
C VAL A 53 0.31 7.54 14.08
N ARG A 54 -0.91 7.86 14.50
CA ARG A 54 -1.28 7.96 15.90
C ARG A 54 -2.58 7.18 16.13
N PRO A 55 -2.56 6.13 16.98
CA PRO A 55 -3.78 5.51 17.45
C PRO A 55 -4.53 6.46 18.39
N LEU A 56 -5.84 6.55 18.21
CA LEU A 56 -6.78 7.29 19.04
C LEU A 56 -7.75 6.32 19.72
N ASP A 57 -8.57 6.84 20.64
CA ASP A 57 -9.66 6.08 21.24
C ASP A 57 -10.65 5.58 20.16
N LYS A 58 -11.39 4.52 20.52
CA LYS A 58 -12.41 3.89 19.66
C LYS A 58 -11.86 3.34 18.34
N TYR A 59 -10.62 2.83 18.36
CA TYR A 59 -9.99 2.19 17.20
C TYR A 59 -9.85 3.10 15.98
N ILE A 60 -9.70 4.41 16.21
CA ILE A 60 -9.46 5.38 15.15
C ILE A 60 -7.95 5.55 14.97
N LEU A 61 -7.51 5.52 13.73
CA LEU A 61 -6.15 5.85 13.33
C LEU A 61 -6.10 7.24 12.73
N GLU A 62 -5.16 8.07 13.18
CA GLU A 62 -4.83 9.33 12.53
C GLU A 62 -3.48 9.18 11.82
N ALA A 63 -3.51 9.15 10.49
CA ALA A 63 -2.31 8.98 9.66
C ALA A 63 -1.97 10.30 8.95
N GLU A 64 -0.75 10.78 9.16
CA GLU A 64 -0.12 11.86 8.40
C GLU A 64 0.65 11.24 7.23
N PHE A 65 0.30 11.64 6.01
CA PHE A 65 0.95 11.18 4.80
C PHE A 65 2.10 12.12 4.41
N THR A 66 3.04 11.64 3.60
CA THR A 66 4.15 12.45 3.09
C THR A 66 3.72 13.62 2.21
N SER A 67 2.48 13.62 1.73
CA SER A 67 1.83 14.76 1.07
C SER A 67 1.52 15.92 2.03
N GLY A 68 1.56 15.68 3.34
CA GLY A 68 1.12 16.61 4.38
C GLY A 68 -0.38 16.51 4.71
N GLU A 69 -1.13 15.67 3.99
CA GLU A 69 -2.52 15.39 4.33
C GLU A 69 -2.62 14.49 5.55
N ILE A 70 -3.58 14.77 6.43
CA ILE A 70 -3.88 13.93 7.57
C ILE A 70 -5.27 13.31 7.36
N ARG A 71 -5.36 12.00 7.52
CA ARG A 71 -6.64 11.27 7.45
C ARG A 71 -6.91 10.53 8.75
N ARG A 72 -8.20 10.46 9.11
CA ARG A 72 -8.69 9.58 10.17
C ARG A 72 -9.40 8.38 9.58
N TYR A 73 -8.99 7.19 10.00
CA TYR A 73 -9.53 5.93 9.56
C TYR A 73 -10.13 5.17 10.74
N ASP A 74 -11.34 4.66 10.57
CA ASP A 74 -12.05 3.88 11.58
C ASP A 74 -11.78 2.38 11.34
N CYS A 75 -11.01 1.75 12.23
CA CYS A 75 -10.71 0.32 12.13
C CYS A 75 -11.89 -0.58 12.49
N GLN A 76 -13.00 -0.04 13.03
CA GLN A 76 -14.17 -0.84 13.39
C GLN A 76 -14.70 -1.63 12.19
N ARG A 77 -14.63 -1.04 10.98
CA ARG A 77 -15.02 -1.72 9.75
C ARG A 77 -14.19 -3.00 9.51
N LEU A 78 -12.88 -2.93 9.68
CA LEU A 78 -12.00 -4.11 9.52
C LEU A 78 -12.25 -5.14 10.61
N ILE A 79 -12.45 -4.68 11.85
CA ILE A 79 -12.78 -5.53 12.99
C ILE A 79 -14.06 -6.32 12.71
N ASP A 80 -15.10 -5.65 12.22
CA ASP A 80 -16.41 -6.26 11.96
C ASP A 80 -16.39 -7.20 10.75
N GLU A 81 -15.65 -6.86 9.69
CA GLU A 81 -15.61 -7.63 8.45
C GLU A 81 -14.59 -8.78 8.47
N ILE A 82 -13.47 -8.63 9.20
CA ILE A 82 -12.31 -9.53 9.11
C ILE A 82 -12.02 -10.15 10.49
N PRO A 83 -12.26 -11.46 10.70
CA PRO A 83 -12.08 -12.11 12.00
C PRO A 83 -10.68 -11.95 12.62
N ALA A 84 -9.63 -11.82 11.81
CA ALA A 84 -8.26 -11.62 12.29
C ALA A 84 -8.09 -10.32 13.10
N PHE A 85 -8.87 -9.28 12.80
CA PHE A 85 -8.82 -7.99 13.49
C PHE A 85 -9.53 -8.00 14.86
N GLN A 86 -10.29 -9.05 15.19
CA GLN A 86 -10.95 -9.19 16.50
C GLN A 86 -9.93 -9.24 17.66
N VAL A 87 -8.67 -9.57 17.39
CA VAL A 87 -7.59 -9.51 18.37
C VAL A 87 -7.44 -8.10 18.97
N LEU A 88 -7.74 -7.04 18.20
CA LEU A 88 -7.72 -5.65 18.68
C LEU A 88 -8.83 -5.37 19.72
N ILE A 89 -9.93 -6.13 19.69
CA ILE A 89 -11.01 -6.04 20.69
C ILE A 89 -10.66 -6.86 21.93
N HIS A 90 -10.08 -8.05 21.73
CA HIS A 90 -9.72 -8.96 22.82
C HIS A 90 -8.56 -8.44 23.67
N ASP A 91 -7.60 -7.77 23.04
CA ASP A 91 -6.49 -7.12 23.72
C ASP A 91 -6.33 -5.67 23.21
N PRO A 92 -7.10 -4.71 23.76
CA PRO A 92 -7.08 -3.32 23.29
C PRO A 92 -5.72 -2.64 23.39
N GLU A 93 -4.83 -3.10 24.27
CA GLU A 93 -3.49 -2.53 24.44
C GLU A 93 -2.64 -2.72 23.18
N ILE A 94 -2.81 -3.80 22.42
CA ILE A 94 -2.03 -4.01 21.20
C ILE A 94 -2.33 -2.92 20.16
N PHE A 95 -3.56 -2.35 20.16
CA PHE A 95 -3.94 -1.32 19.20
C PHE A 95 -2.99 -0.12 19.25
N PHE A 96 -2.52 0.24 20.45
CA PHE A 96 -1.60 1.35 20.68
C PHE A 96 -0.13 1.04 20.34
N HIS A 97 0.22 -0.24 20.13
CA HIS A 97 1.56 -0.70 19.80
C HIS A 97 1.82 -0.83 18.28
N LEU A 98 0.92 -0.30 17.46
CA LEU A 98 1.05 -0.34 16.01
C LEU A 98 2.34 0.35 15.53
N GLN A 99 2.88 -0.13 14.42
CA GLN A 99 4.10 0.40 13.82
C GLN A 99 3.91 0.63 12.32
N ILE A 100 4.58 1.65 11.79
CA ILE A 100 4.63 1.88 10.34
C ILE A 100 5.55 0.83 9.71
N THR A 101 5.08 0.18 8.65
CA THR A 101 5.87 -0.82 7.93
C THR A 101 7.01 -0.16 7.14
N SER A 102 8.03 -0.94 6.79
CA SER A 102 9.22 -0.41 6.09
C SER A 102 8.82 0.30 4.79
N GLY A 103 9.14 1.59 4.70
CA GLY A 103 8.83 2.42 3.53
C GLY A 103 7.50 3.16 3.60
N GLY A 104 6.72 3.02 4.68
CA GLY A 104 5.48 3.79 4.89
C GLY A 104 4.28 3.33 4.05
N TYR A 105 4.34 2.12 3.48
CA TYR A 105 3.27 1.55 2.66
C TYR A 105 2.17 0.85 3.48
N GLY A 106 2.20 0.98 4.79
CA GLY A 106 1.18 0.44 5.68
C GLY A 106 1.56 0.55 7.15
N ILE A 107 0.72 -0.04 7.97
CA ILE A 107 0.94 -0.21 9.40
C ILE A 107 0.76 -1.67 9.78
N ALA A 108 1.40 -2.11 10.85
CA ALA A 108 1.27 -3.45 11.37
C ALA A 108 1.22 -3.45 12.90
N TRP A 109 0.45 -4.36 13.47
CA TRP A 109 0.44 -4.65 14.91
C TRP A 109 1.32 -5.85 15.24
N ASN A 110 1.43 -6.79 14.30
CA ASN A 110 2.29 -7.96 14.37
C ASN A 110 2.56 -8.50 12.94
N ASP A 111 3.27 -9.63 12.82
CA ASP A 111 3.66 -10.21 11.54
C ASP A 111 2.49 -10.70 10.66
N GLU A 112 1.30 -10.86 11.25
CA GLU A 112 0.09 -11.38 10.58
C GLU A 112 -1.02 -10.34 10.45
N LEU A 113 -0.93 -9.22 11.18
CA LEU A 113 -1.96 -8.18 11.24
C LEU A 113 -1.40 -6.84 10.78
N ASP A 114 -1.68 -6.52 9.52
CA ASP A 114 -1.30 -5.28 8.87
C ASP A 114 -2.46 -4.64 8.10
N VAL A 115 -2.32 -3.33 7.85
CA VAL A 115 -3.23 -2.54 7.03
C VAL A 115 -2.38 -1.75 6.04
N ALA A 116 -2.71 -1.90 4.76
CA ALA A 116 -2.07 -1.17 3.68
C ALA A 116 -2.36 0.34 3.78
N SER A 117 -1.38 1.15 3.40
CA SER A 117 -1.54 2.61 3.42
C SER A 117 -2.67 3.10 2.50
N GLU A 118 -2.92 2.37 1.41
CA GLU A 118 -3.96 2.62 0.44
C GLU A 118 -5.35 2.43 1.03
N GLU A 119 -5.53 1.48 1.95
CA GLU A 119 -6.79 1.28 2.66
C GLU A 119 -7.10 2.51 3.54
N ILE A 120 -6.10 2.98 4.29
CA ILE A 120 -6.22 4.19 5.12
C ILE A 120 -6.42 5.44 4.25
N TRP A 121 -5.73 5.51 3.12
CA TRP A 121 -5.88 6.62 2.19
C TRP A 121 -7.27 6.62 1.57
N ASP A 122 -7.69 5.57 0.88
CA ASP A 122 -8.92 5.55 0.10
C ASP A 122 -10.19 5.60 0.98
N ASN A 123 -10.17 4.99 2.17
CA ASN A 123 -11.33 4.92 3.07
C ASN A 123 -11.25 5.85 4.29
N GLY A 124 -10.13 6.54 4.51
CA GLY A 124 -9.97 7.51 5.59
C GLY A 124 -10.59 8.87 5.27
N ILE A 125 -11.07 9.55 6.30
CA ILE A 125 -11.64 10.89 6.21
C ILE A 125 -10.51 11.92 6.37
N ALA A 126 -10.30 12.73 5.34
CA ALA A 126 -9.37 13.85 5.40
C ALA A 126 -9.80 14.87 6.45
N ILE A 127 -8.89 15.23 7.34
CA ILE A 127 -9.11 16.28 8.34
C ILE A 127 -8.40 17.56 7.88
N THR A 128 -9.19 18.55 7.50
CA THR A 128 -8.70 19.92 7.36
C THR A 128 -8.60 20.51 8.76
N LEU A 129 -7.42 21.00 9.15
CA LEU A 129 -7.27 21.82 10.36
C LEU A 129 -8.13 23.09 10.16
N SER A 130 -9.39 23.06 10.58
CA SER A 130 -10.17 24.28 10.69
C SER A 130 -9.51 25.10 11.80
N GLU A 131 -8.89 26.22 11.41
CA GLU A 131 -8.26 27.20 12.30
C GLU A 131 -9.18 27.48 13.49
N LYS A 132 -8.69 27.20 14.69
CA LYS A 132 -9.31 27.61 15.95
C LYS A 132 -8.82 29.00 16.33
#